data_AF-A0A0S1YTY9-F1
#
_entry.id   AF-A0A0S1YTY9-F1
#
_cell.length_a   1.000
_cell.length_b   1.000
_cell.length_c   1.000
_cell.angle_alpha   90.00
_cell.angle_beta   90.00
_cell.angle_gamma   90.00
#
_symmetry.space_group_name_H-M   'P 1'
#
loop_
_entity.id
_entity.type
_entity.pdbx_description
1 polymer ?
#
loop_
_entity_poly.entity_id
_entity_poly.type
_entity_poly.pdbx_seq_one_letter_code
_entity_poly.pdbx_strand_id
1 'polypeptide(L)'
;MNIKKILFIFFTLLFLCSCGENKNDEKTDTISTIEETKSQDEVEIDDYVSDEEFDEAILFPKNAKEIEDFLPKNWQILYEVEGDLNNDNLNDIALIIENTDSGNIKKNDSFGPETLNLNERIILVLFQEKDGSYTLKSKNDKGFIESENSEINPELSDPLEDGGMNIVNNTLRIKFNYWSSAGTWYTSTREYVFRYQNNQFELIGFEENSYHRASGEMITYSYNLSTGKIKIVTGENMFDDNESKPEVEWKEKVIEPKPILDEIYPGIYDDLF
;
A
#
# COMPACT_ATOMS: atom_id res chain seq x y z
N MET A 1 -15.13 -12.63 47.10
CA MET A 1 -16.19 -13.63 47.39
C MET A 1 -17.48 -13.20 46.71
N ASN A 2 -17.73 -13.68 45.49
CA ASN A 2 -19.04 -14.05 44.95
C ASN A 2 -18.85 -14.48 43.50
N ILE A 3 -18.86 -15.80 43.34
CA ILE A 3 -18.68 -16.55 42.11
C ILE A 3 -20.06 -16.71 41.47
N LYS A 4 -20.23 -16.29 40.21
CA LYS A 4 -21.30 -16.80 39.35
C LYS A 4 -20.66 -17.51 38.16
N LYS A 5 -20.66 -18.84 38.24
CA LYS A 5 -20.34 -19.77 37.16
C LYS A 5 -21.46 -19.71 36.13
N ILE A 6 -21.15 -19.40 34.88
CA ILE A 6 -22.04 -19.67 33.75
C ILE A 6 -21.33 -20.71 32.88
N LEU A 7 -21.98 -21.86 32.82
CA LEU A 7 -21.58 -23.08 32.15
C LEU A 7 -22.21 -23.04 30.75
N PHE A 8 -21.40 -22.90 29.69
CA PHE A 8 -21.86 -23.15 28.32
C PHE A 8 -21.25 -24.46 27.83
N ILE A 9 -22.15 -25.39 27.51
CA ILE A 9 -21.90 -26.77 27.13
C ILE A 9 -21.53 -26.81 25.65
N PHE A 10 -20.39 -27.47 25.35
CA PHE A 10 -19.95 -27.86 24.02
C PHE A 10 -20.95 -28.85 23.40
N PHE A 11 -21.41 -28.60 22.17
CA PHE A 11 -22.15 -29.57 21.37
C PHE A 11 -21.31 -29.93 20.14
N THR A 12 -20.46 -30.95 20.30
CA THR A 12 -19.77 -31.65 19.20
C THR A 12 -20.71 -32.71 18.64
N LEU A 13 -21.12 -32.56 17.38
CA LEU A 13 -21.87 -33.59 16.67
C LEU A 13 -20.92 -34.35 15.73
N LEU A 14 -20.51 -35.55 16.14
CA LEU A 14 -19.92 -36.56 15.27
C LEU A 14 -21.04 -37.21 14.44
N PHE A 15 -20.88 -37.22 13.11
CA PHE A 15 -21.60 -38.13 12.24
C PHE A 15 -20.61 -39.22 11.76
N LEU A 16 -20.87 -40.46 12.17
CA LEU A 16 -20.23 -41.68 11.69
C LEU A 16 -21.32 -42.69 11.29
N CYS A 17 -20.94 -43.57 10.36
CA CYS A 17 -21.65 -44.73 9.78
C CYS A 17 -22.63 -44.39 8.64
N SER A 18 -22.67 -45.10 7.51
CA SER A 18 -22.27 -46.49 7.25
C SER A 18 -22.09 -46.75 5.74
N CYS A 19 -21.07 -47.51 5.36
CA CYS A 19 -20.96 -48.22 4.08
C CYS A 19 -21.69 -49.57 4.11
N GLY A 20 -22.09 -50.06 2.93
CA GLY A 20 -22.49 -51.45 2.64
C GLY A 20 -23.22 -51.48 1.29
N GLU A 21 -22.51 -51.57 0.17
CA GLU A 21 -22.10 -52.78 -0.57
C GLU A 21 -23.23 -53.48 -1.35
N ASN A 22 -23.01 -53.61 -2.65
CA ASN A 22 -23.20 -54.82 -3.48
C ASN A 22 -22.84 -54.45 -4.93
N LYS A 23 -22.16 -55.26 -5.75
CA LYS A 23 -21.27 -56.41 -5.57
C LYS A 23 -20.82 -56.82 -6.99
N ASN A 24 -19.68 -57.50 -7.02
CA ASN A 24 -19.18 -58.44 -8.05
C ASN A 24 -18.33 -57.82 -9.18
N ASP A 25 -16.99 -57.98 -9.15
CA ASP A 25 -16.18 -59.21 -9.37
C ASP A 25 -15.96 -59.41 -10.89
N GLU A 26 -14.81 -59.74 -11.46
CA GLU A 26 -13.46 -60.12 -11.01
C GLU A 26 -12.61 -60.22 -12.31
N LYS A 27 -11.51 -59.46 -12.41
CA LYS A 27 -10.10 -59.89 -12.51
C LYS A 27 -9.73 -61.00 -13.51
N THR A 28 -8.64 -60.75 -14.25
CA THR A 28 -7.52 -61.62 -14.72
C THR A 28 -7.10 -61.16 -16.12
N ASP A 29 -5.88 -61.32 -16.62
CA ASP A 29 -4.50 -61.36 -16.11
C ASP A 29 -3.63 -61.17 -17.39
N THR A 30 -2.39 -60.73 -17.20
CA THR A 30 -1.37 -60.36 -18.20
C THR A 30 -0.88 -61.49 -19.14
N ILE A 31 -0.35 -61.15 -20.35
CA ILE A 31 1.05 -61.43 -20.84
C ILE A 31 1.28 -61.21 -22.38
N SER A 32 2.39 -60.52 -22.68
CA SER A 32 3.34 -60.44 -23.84
C SER A 32 2.88 -60.23 -25.30
N THR A 33 3.31 -59.21 -26.09
CA THR A 33 4.63 -58.75 -26.68
C THR A 33 4.81 -59.15 -28.17
N ILE A 34 5.39 -58.23 -28.98
CA ILE A 34 6.12 -58.38 -30.28
C ILE A 34 5.24 -58.23 -31.56
N GLU A 35 5.50 -57.43 -32.61
CA GLU A 35 6.61 -56.57 -33.10
C GLU A 35 6.14 -55.51 -34.13
N GLU A 36 7.06 -54.59 -34.44
CA GLU A 36 7.16 -53.40 -35.32
C GLU A 36 6.53 -53.48 -36.75
N THR A 37 6.07 -52.40 -37.40
CA THR A 37 6.95 -51.40 -38.08
C THR A 37 6.22 -50.16 -38.65
N LYS A 38 6.86 -48.98 -38.48
CA LYS A 38 7.01 -47.76 -39.33
C LYS A 38 5.80 -46.95 -39.88
N SER A 39 5.65 -45.72 -39.38
CA SER A 39 5.93 -44.44 -40.10
C SER A 39 5.82 -43.25 -39.12
N GLN A 40 6.93 -42.57 -38.80
CA GLN A 40 7.19 -41.16 -39.17
C GLN A 40 5.98 -40.21 -39.06
N ASP A 41 5.95 -39.42 -37.98
CA ASP A 41 5.69 -37.98 -37.98
C ASP A 41 6.28 -37.41 -36.69
N GLU A 42 7.37 -36.64 -36.82
CA GLU A 42 7.92 -35.82 -35.74
C GLU A 42 7.02 -34.61 -35.56
N VAL A 43 6.40 -34.47 -34.40
CA VAL A 43 5.81 -33.21 -33.96
C VAL A 43 6.78 -32.62 -32.94
N GLU A 44 7.50 -31.59 -33.37
CA GLU A 44 8.21 -30.67 -32.47
C GLU A 44 7.19 -30.10 -31.48
N ILE A 45 7.32 -30.52 -30.22
CA ILE A 45 6.69 -29.82 -29.11
C ILE A 45 7.66 -28.70 -28.77
N ASP A 46 7.39 -27.52 -29.32
CA ASP A 46 7.97 -26.27 -28.82
C ASP A 46 7.54 -26.13 -27.35
N ASP A 47 8.45 -26.50 -26.45
CA ASP A 47 8.41 -26.17 -25.03
C ASP A 47 8.55 -24.65 -24.92
N TYR A 48 7.44 -23.94 -25.16
CA TYR A 48 7.25 -22.58 -24.71
C TYR A 48 7.21 -22.62 -23.18
N VAL A 49 8.39 -22.67 -22.58
CA VAL A 49 8.58 -22.25 -21.19
C VAL A 49 8.29 -20.75 -21.21
N SER A 50 7.06 -20.40 -20.82
CA SER A 50 6.79 -19.05 -20.36
C SER A 50 7.69 -18.83 -19.16
N ASP A 51 8.68 -17.96 -19.33
CA ASP A 51 9.35 -17.30 -18.22
C ASP A 51 8.27 -16.50 -17.48
N GLU A 52 7.50 -17.18 -16.62
CA GLU A 52 6.77 -16.51 -15.56
C GLU A 52 7.85 -15.89 -14.68
N GLU A 53 8.07 -14.60 -14.90
CA GLU A 53 8.83 -13.70 -14.05
C GLU A 53 8.20 -13.75 -12.67
N PHE A 54 8.67 -14.69 -11.85
CA PHE A 54 8.35 -14.73 -10.45
C PHE A 54 8.96 -13.47 -9.85
N ASP A 55 8.14 -12.46 -9.60
CA ASP A 55 8.51 -11.31 -8.77
C ASP A 55 9.02 -11.85 -7.44
N GLU A 56 10.34 -11.92 -7.32
CA GLU A 56 10.99 -12.36 -6.11
C GLU A 56 10.73 -11.26 -5.07
N ALA A 57 9.85 -11.55 -4.11
CA ALA A 57 9.44 -10.57 -3.11
C ALA A 57 10.68 -9.94 -2.44
N ILE A 58 10.77 -8.61 -2.47
CA ILE A 58 11.89 -7.87 -1.90
C ILE A 58 11.99 -8.18 -0.40
N LEU A 59 13.10 -8.78 0.01
CA LEU A 59 13.38 -9.11 1.40
C LEU A 59 14.18 -8.00 2.07
N PHE A 60 13.59 -7.40 3.10
CA PHE A 60 14.24 -6.43 3.95
C PHE A 60 14.80 -7.10 5.21
N PRO A 61 16.01 -6.75 5.69
CA PRO A 61 16.51 -7.23 6.96
C PRO A 61 15.62 -6.76 8.10
N LYS A 62 15.47 -7.60 9.13
CA LYS A 62 14.67 -7.24 10.31
C LYS A 62 15.40 -6.27 11.23
N ASN A 63 16.73 -6.36 11.29
CA ASN A 63 17.56 -5.49 12.11
C ASN A 63 18.85 -5.19 11.37
N ALA A 64 19.37 -3.98 11.53
CA ALA A 64 20.68 -3.59 11.04
C ALA A 64 21.25 -2.45 11.89
N LYS A 65 22.55 -2.15 11.72
CA LYS A 65 23.18 -1.03 12.44
C LYS A 65 23.10 0.27 11.67
N GLU A 66 23.34 0.19 10.36
CA GLU A 66 23.30 1.34 9.47
C GLU A 66 21.98 1.32 8.69
N ILE A 67 21.50 2.49 8.29
CA ILE A 67 20.23 2.64 7.56
C ILE A 67 20.35 2.02 6.16
N GLU A 68 21.50 2.17 5.53
CA GLU A 68 21.82 1.67 4.19
C GLU A 68 21.76 0.14 4.10
N ASP A 69 21.95 -0.56 5.22
CA ASP A 69 21.86 -2.02 5.27
C ASP A 69 20.42 -2.52 5.04
N PHE A 70 19.41 -1.66 5.19
CA PHE A 70 18.01 -2.00 4.84
C PHE A 70 17.70 -1.87 3.36
N LEU A 71 18.55 -1.19 2.57
CA LEU A 71 18.26 -0.94 1.17
C LEU A 71 18.54 -2.20 0.31
N PRO A 72 17.58 -2.62 -0.53
CA PRO A 72 17.86 -3.63 -1.53
C PRO A 72 18.89 -3.10 -2.54
N LYS A 73 19.51 -4.03 -3.27
CA LYS A 73 20.43 -3.64 -4.34
C LYS A 73 19.68 -2.84 -5.42
N ASN A 74 20.30 -1.77 -5.91
CA ASN A 74 19.73 -0.86 -6.91
C ASN A 74 18.51 -0.07 -6.39
N TRP A 75 18.53 0.30 -5.10
CA TRP A 75 17.59 1.25 -4.52
C TRP A 75 18.35 2.43 -3.92
N GLN A 76 17.70 3.58 -3.87
CA GLN A 76 18.23 4.81 -3.29
C GLN A 76 17.25 5.39 -2.26
N ILE A 77 17.75 6.12 -1.27
CA ILE A 77 16.91 6.89 -0.35
C ILE A 77 16.45 8.16 -1.06
N LEU A 78 15.13 8.37 -1.12
CA LEU A 78 14.50 9.57 -1.68
C LEU A 78 14.13 10.56 -0.57
N TYR A 79 13.55 10.07 0.52
CA TYR A 79 13.23 10.84 1.71
C TYR A 79 13.65 10.11 2.98
N GLU A 80 14.11 10.87 3.96
CA GLU A 80 14.43 10.39 5.30
C GLU A 80 13.95 11.42 6.31
N VAL A 81 13.19 10.98 7.31
CA VAL A 81 12.80 11.81 8.45
C VAL A 81 13.01 11.07 9.75
N GLU A 82 13.35 11.82 10.78
CA GLU A 82 13.58 11.29 12.12
C GLU A 82 12.55 11.81 13.12
N GLY A 83 12.22 10.98 14.11
CA GLY A 83 11.46 11.39 15.27
C GLY A 83 10.90 10.20 16.03
N ASP A 84 10.57 10.41 17.30
CA ASP A 84 10.00 9.37 18.16
C ASP A 84 8.59 8.98 17.71
N LEU A 85 8.39 7.75 17.21
CA LEU A 85 7.11 7.22 16.74
C LEU A 85 6.42 6.30 17.77
N ASN A 86 7.17 5.80 18.76
CA ASN A 86 6.71 4.77 19.69
C ASN A 86 6.66 5.22 21.17
N ASN A 87 7.02 6.47 21.42
CA ASN A 87 7.10 7.16 22.72
C ASN A 87 8.12 6.56 23.70
N ASP A 88 9.28 6.12 23.20
CA ASP A 88 10.42 5.66 24.00
C ASP A 88 11.55 6.69 24.16
N ASN A 89 11.41 7.87 23.54
CA ASN A 89 12.39 8.97 23.45
C ASN A 89 13.65 8.65 22.64
N LEU A 90 13.62 7.64 21.76
CA LEU A 90 14.61 7.43 20.71
C LEU A 90 14.09 8.01 19.39
N ASN A 91 15.01 8.42 18.52
CA ASN A 91 14.64 8.93 17.21
C ASN A 91 14.49 7.74 16.25
N ASP A 92 13.25 7.38 15.96
CA ASP A 92 12.93 6.42 14.90
C ASP A 92 13.11 7.07 13.53
N ILE A 93 13.24 6.26 12.49
CA ILE A 93 13.43 6.70 11.11
C ILE A 93 12.24 6.25 10.25
N ALA A 94 11.74 7.13 9.39
CA ALA A 94 10.90 6.75 8.26
C ALA A 94 11.60 7.11 6.94
N LEU A 95 11.63 6.16 6.00
CA LEU A 95 12.30 6.27 4.71
C LEU A 95 11.30 6.10 3.58
N ILE A 96 11.46 6.88 2.52
CA ILE A 96 10.96 6.50 1.19
C ILE A 96 12.19 6.14 0.36
N ILE A 97 12.22 4.92 -0.14
CA ILE A 97 13.25 4.44 -1.07
C ILE A 97 12.66 4.29 -2.46
N GLU A 98 13.49 4.46 -3.48
CA GLU A 98 13.11 4.35 -4.90
C GLU A 98 14.05 3.37 -5.61
N ASN A 99 13.50 2.51 -6.46
CA ASN A 99 14.28 1.65 -7.34
C ASN A 99 15.08 2.51 -8.34
N THR A 100 16.27 2.07 -8.74
CA THR A 100 17.13 2.78 -9.69
C THR A 100 17.26 2.05 -11.02
N ASP A 101 16.31 1.20 -11.39
CA ASP A 101 16.35 0.48 -12.65
C ASP A 101 16.12 1.41 -13.85
N SER A 102 17.14 1.52 -14.69
CA SER A 102 17.05 2.27 -15.95
C SER A 102 16.01 1.71 -16.93
N GLY A 103 15.61 0.45 -16.79
CA GLY A 103 14.53 -0.17 -17.57
C GLY A 103 13.15 0.44 -17.29
N ASN A 104 12.96 1.02 -16.10
CA ASN A 104 11.73 1.71 -15.70
C ASN A 104 11.72 3.20 -16.06
N ILE A 105 12.80 3.70 -16.67
CA ILE A 105 12.81 5.04 -17.26
C ILE A 105 12.38 4.91 -18.72
N LYS A 106 11.13 5.31 -19.00
CA LYS A 106 10.52 5.13 -20.32
C LYS A 106 10.41 6.45 -21.06
N LYS A 107 10.55 6.41 -22.39
CA LYS A 107 10.29 7.57 -23.25
C LYS A 107 8.79 7.90 -23.24
N ASN A 108 8.46 9.18 -23.11
CA ASN A 108 7.11 9.70 -23.26
C ASN A 108 6.96 10.40 -24.61
N ASP A 109 5.94 10.01 -25.38
CA ASP A 109 5.59 10.68 -26.64
C ASP A 109 4.28 11.51 -26.52
N SER A 110 3.76 11.65 -25.29
CA SER A 110 2.56 12.45 -24.96
C SER A 110 2.94 13.82 -24.38
N PHE A 111 1.94 14.56 -23.86
CA PHE A 111 2.18 15.71 -22.98
C PHE A 111 2.89 15.28 -21.69
N GLY A 112 3.57 16.22 -21.02
CA GLY A 112 4.37 15.96 -19.83
C GLY A 112 5.88 16.00 -20.13
N PRO A 113 6.72 15.43 -19.25
CA PRO A 113 8.17 15.35 -19.48
C PRO A 113 8.51 14.37 -20.61
N GLU A 114 9.68 14.52 -21.25
CA GLU A 114 10.13 13.66 -22.37
C GLU A 114 10.38 12.20 -21.95
N THR A 115 10.62 11.97 -20.67
CA THR A 115 10.80 10.64 -20.07
C THR A 115 10.00 10.54 -18.79
N LEU A 116 9.47 9.35 -18.51
CA LEU A 116 8.78 9.00 -17.28
C LEU A 116 9.68 8.11 -16.42
N ASN A 117 9.91 8.50 -15.18
CA ASN A 117 10.47 7.63 -14.16
C ASN A 117 9.34 6.85 -13.50
N LEU A 118 9.27 5.56 -13.82
CA LEU A 118 8.25 4.62 -13.32
C LEU A 118 8.81 3.69 -12.25
N ASN A 119 9.97 4.01 -11.69
CA ASN A 119 10.56 3.21 -10.64
C ASN A 119 9.64 3.15 -9.41
N GLU A 120 9.50 1.95 -8.87
CA GLU A 120 8.72 1.72 -7.67
C GLU A 120 9.31 2.44 -6.47
N ARG A 121 8.42 2.85 -5.56
CA ARG A 121 8.79 3.44 -4.29
C ARG A 121 8.22 2.62 -3.15
N ILE A 122 9.01 2.48 -2.09
CA ILE A 122 8.65 1.74 -0.89
C ILE A 122 8.87 2.65 0.31
N ILE A 123 7.93 2.65 1.25
CA ILE A 123 8.15 3.26 2.57
C ILE A 123 8.60 2.22 3.58
N LEU A 124 9.58 2.57 4.40
CA LEU A 124 10.05 1.77 5.52
C LEU A 124 9.95 2.60 6.80
N VAL A 125 9.61 1.97 7.92
CA VAL A 125 9.68 2.56 9.25
C VAL A 125 10.59 1.73 10.13
N LEU A 126 11.65 2.34 10.65
CA LEU A 126 12.70 1.71 11.43
C LEU A 126 12.68 2.27 12.85
N PHE A 127 12.54 1.40 13.85
CA PHE A 127 12.66 1.81 15.24
C PHE A 127 14.11 1.77 15.69
N GLN A 128 14.54 2.82 16.38
CA GLN A 128 15.88 2.85 16.96
C GLN A 128 15.89 2.05 18.27
N GLU A 129 16.89 1.21 18.42
CA GLU A 129 17.11 0.40 19.62
C GLU A 129 18.11 1.08 20.56
N LYS A 130 18.09 0.70 21.85
CA LYS A 130 18.97 1.30 22.87
C LYS A 130 20.47 1.11 22.62
N ASP A 131 20.85 0.12 21.83
CA ASP A 131 22.24 -0.13 21.44
C ASP A 131 22.66 0.64 20.17
N GLY A 132 21.76 1.46 19.63
CA GLY A 132 21.96 2.26 18.43
C GLY A 132 21.69 1.51 17.13
N SER A 133 21.28 0.24 17.17
CA SER A 133 20.79 -0.47 15.99
C SER A 133 19.36 -0.06 15.65
N TYR A 134 18.88 -0.49 14.49
CA TYR A 134 17.52 -0.26 14.03
C TYR A 134 16.79 -1.59 13.80
N THR A 135 15.49 -1.58 14.04
CA THR A 135 14.56 -2.68 13.76
C THR A 135 13.53 -2.24 12.72
N LEU A 136 13.40 -2.97 11.61
CA LEU A 136 12.33 -2.72 10.64
C LEU A 136 10.98 -3.04 11.28
N LYS A 137 10.13 -2.01 11.41
CA LYS A 137 8.86 -2.12 12.10
C LYS A 137 7.66 -2.22 11.20
N SER A 138 7.68 -1.52 10.07
CA SER A 138 6.57 -1.44 9.11
C SER A 138 7.15 -1.14 7.73
N LYS A 139 6.47 -1.63 6.69
CA LYS A 139 6.84 -1.35 5.30
C LYS A 139 5.59 -1.32 4.42
N ASN A 140 5.55 -0.45 3.41
CA ASN A 140 4.57 -0.58 2.34
C ASN A 140 5.26 -0.78 1.00
N ASP A 141 5.05 -1.96 0.41
CA ASP A 141 5.43 -2.35 -0.95
C ASP A 141 4.19 -2.65 -1.80
N LYS A 142 3.08 -1.96 -1.51
CA LYS A 142 1.78 -2.13 -2.17
C LYS A 142 1.43 -0.97 -3.12
N GLY A 143 2.42 -0.12 -3.41
CA GLY A 143 2.29 1.03 -4.29
C GLY A 143 1.66 2.26 -3.64
N PHE A 144 1.49 2.30 -2.30
CA PHE A 144 0.95 3.50 -1.64
C PHE A 144 1.78 4.75 -1.89
N ILE A 145 3.10 4.61 -1.97
CA ILE A 145 3.97 5.66 -2.47
C ILE A 145 4.04 5.53 -4.00
N GLU A 146 3.34 6.41 -4.70
CA GLU A 146 3.32 6.46 -6.16
C GLU A 146 4.71 6.81 -6.72
N SER A 147 5.06 6.22 -7.87
CA SER A 147 6.27 6.56 -8.63
C SER A 147 6.30 8.05 -9.01
N GLU A 148 7.47 8.56 -9.40
CA GLU A 148 7.64 9.97 -9.80
C GLU A 148 6.66 10.37 -10.92
N ASN A 149 6.45 9.47 -11.88
CA ASN A 149 5.54 9.69 -12.98
C ASN A 149 4.59 8.50 -13.17
N SER A 150 3.56 8.70 -14.00
CA SER A 150 2.56 7.70 -14.34
C SER A 150 2.42 7.56 -15.85
N GLU A 151 2.37 6.33 -16.37
CA GLU A 151 2.02 6.10 -17.77
C GLU A 151 0.57 6.49 -18.10
N ILE A 152 -0.33 6.37 -17.10
CA ILE A 152 -1.76 6.67 -17.28
C ILE A 152 -1.99 8.17 -17.27
N ASN A 153 -1.25 8.91 -16.44
CA ASN A 153 -1.31 10.38 -16.34
C ASN A 153 0.10 10.99 -16.45
N PRO A 154 0.72 11.02 -17.65
CA PRO A 154 2.08 11.54 -17.84
C PRO A 154 2.26 13.03 -17.45
N GLU A 155 1.17 13.79 -17.40
CA GLU A 155 1.16 15.20 -17.07
C GLU A 155 1.15 15.50 -15.57
N LEU A 156 0.97 14.47 -14.73
CA LEU A 156 1.02 14.55 -13.27
C LEU A 156 2.48 14.77 -12.82
N SER A 157 2.73 15.87 -12.12
CA SER A 157 4.00 16.07 -11.40
C SER A 157 4.15 15.04 -10.29
N ASP A 158 5.39 14.79 -9.85
CA ASP A 158 5.66 13.88 -8.73
C ASP A 158 4.79 14.24 -7.52
N PRO A 159 3.90 13.33 -7.07
CA PRO A 159 3.05 13.60 -5.92
C PRO A 159 3.80 13.92 -4.63
N LEU A 160 5.09 13.58 -4.52
CA LEU A 160 5.92 13.94 -3.38
C LEU A 160 6.55 15.34 -3.51
N GLU A 161 6.55 15.97 -4.70
CA GLU A 161 7.04 17.33 -4.91
C GLU A 161 6.15 18.34 -4.16
N ASP A 162 6.77 19.21 -3.34
CA ASP A 162 6.09 20.10 -2.37
C ASP A 162 5.18 19.40 -1.33
N GLY A 163 5.17 18.06 -1.34
CA GLY A 163 4.60 17.20 -0.33
C GLY A 163 5.66 16.68 0.62
N GLY A 164 5.69 15.36 0.81
CA GLY A 164 6.75 14.64 1.51
C GLY A 164 6.28 13.98 2.79
N MET A 165 7.21 13.81 3.72
CA MET A 165 7.02 13.05 4.94
C MET A 165 7.45 13.87 6.16
N ASN A 166 6.80 13.67 7.30
CA ASN A 166 7.28 14.20 8.58
C ASN A 166 6.92 13.29 9.75
N ILE A 167 7.63 13.46 10.86
CA ILE A 167 7.28 12.88 12.15
C ILE A 167 7.00 14.01 13.13
N VAL A 168 5.79 14.05 13.67
CA VAL A 168 5.37 15.06 14.64
C VAL A 168 4.35 14.46 15.60
N ASN A 169 4.47 14.78 16.90
CA ASN A 169 3.56 14.28 17.94
C ASN A 169 3.36 12.76 17.92
N ASN A 170 4.46 12.01 17.75
CA ASN A 170 4.46 10.54 17.63
C ASN A 170 3.54 10.01 16.52
N THR A 171 3.41 10.77 15.43
CA THR A 171 2.69 10.36 14.23
C THR A 171 3.58 10.52 13.02
N LEU A 172 3.49 9.55 12.12
CA LEU A 172 4.07 9.62 10.79
C LEU A 172 3.04 10.26 9.86
N ARG A 173 3.41 11.36 9.21
CA ARG A 173 2.54 12.03 8.22
C ARG A 173 3.17 11.93 6.85
N ILE A 174 2.34 11.60 5.88
CA ILE A 174 2.73 11.48 4.47
C ILE A 174 1.78 12.36 3.68
N LYS A 175 2.34 13.36 3.00
CA LYS A 175 1.61 14.35 2.24
C LYS A 175 1.93 14.20 0.76
N PHE A 176 0.87 14.06 -0.03
CA PHE A 176 0.92 14.07 -1.48
C PHE A 176 0.35 15.39 -2.02
N ASN A 177 0.90 15.86 -3.12
CA ASN A 177 0.50 17.05 -3.86
C ASN A 177 0.19 16.67 -5.30
N TYR A 178 -1.09 16.64 -5.64
CA TYR A 178 -1.56 16.29 -6.97
C TYR A 178 -1.76 17.54 -7.81
N TRP A 179 -0.78 17.79 -8.67
CA TRP A 179 -0.82 18.83 -9.68
C TRP A 179 -0.49 18.24 -11.06
N SER A 180 -1.36 18.48 -12.04
CA SER A 180 -1.12 18.06 -13.42
C SER A 180 -1.02 19.25 -14.35
N SER A 181 -0.10 19.24 -15.31
CA SER A 181 0.04 20.35 -16.26
C SER A 181 -1.17 20.49 -17.21
N ALA A 182 -1.90 19.40 -17.47
CA ALA A 182 -3.13 19.35 -18.24
C ALA A 182 -4.08 18.26 -17.71
N GLY A 183 -5.25 18.09 -18.34
CA GLY A 183 -6.17 16.96 -18.09
C GLY A 183 -7.14 17.12 -16.91
N THR A 184 -6.90 18.06 -15.99
CA THR A 184 -7.77 18.33 -14.83
C THR A 184 -7.98 19.82 -14.57
N TRP A 185 -9.16 20.16 -14.08
CA TRP A 185 -9.48 21.49 -13.57
C TRP A 185 -9.16 21.67 -12.10
N TYR A 186 -8.72 20.61 -11.41
CA TYR A 186 -8.46 20.63 -9.98
C TYR A 186 -6.99 20.36 -9.68
N THR A 187 -6.57 20.82 -8.52
CA THR A 187 -5.37 20.36 -7.85
C THR A 187 -5.74 20.05 -6.42
N SER A 188 -5.05 19.10 -5.80
CA SER A 188 -5.32 18.71 -4.43
C SER A 188 -4.05 18.35 -3.67
N THR A 189 -4.12 18.46 -2.36
CA THR A 189 -3.13 17.87 -1.45
C THR A 189 -3.84 16.86 -0.58
N ARG A 190 -3.17 15.74 -0.26
CA ARG A 190 -3.68 14.69 0.61
C ARG A 190 -2.67 14.37 1.68
N GLU A 191 -3.04 14.48 2.95
CA GLU A 191 -2.20 14.11 4.10
C GLU A 191 -2.79 12.89 4.82
N TYR A 192 -1.99 11.84 4.95
CA TYR A 192 -2.29 10.65 5.73
C TYR A 192 -1.51 10.68 7.04
N VAL A 193 -2.20 10.43 8.16
CA VAL A 193 -1.61 10.47 9.49
C VAL A 193 -1.68 9.09 10.13
N PHE A 194 -0.53 8.47 10.31
CA PHE A 194 -0.39 7.16 10.94
C PHE A 194 0.11 7.29 12.38
N ARG A 195 -0.41 6.43 13.25
CA ARG A 195 0.09 6.28 14.62
C ARG A 195 0.44 4.82 14.88
N TYR A 196 1.59 4.60 15.51
CA TYR A 196 1.94 3.28 15.99
C TYR A 196 1.11 2.92 17.23
N GLN A 197 0.22 1.94 17.09
CA GLN A 197 -0.65 1.41 18.14
C GLN A 197 -1.08 -0.01 17.81
N ASN A 198 -1.47 -0.81 18.80
CA ASN A 198 -1.84 -2.21 18.58
C ASN A 198 -0.76 -3.02 17.82
N ASN A 199 0.51 -2.66 18.03
CA ASN A 199 1.67 -3.24 17.37
C ASN A 199 1.76 -3.00 15.83
N GLN A 200 1.07 -2.00 15.29
CA GLN A 200 1.04 -1.66 13.86
C GLN A 200 0.87 -0.15 13.65
N PHE A 201 1.13 0.36 12.44
CA PHE A 201 0.85 1.76 12.10
C PHE A 201 -0.57 1.90 11.55
N GLU A 202 -1.50 2.33 12.39
CA GLU A 202 -2.90 2.55 11.99
C GLU A 202 -3.08 3.97 11.44
N LEU A 203 -3.84 4.09 10.35
CA LEU A 203 -4.30 5.37 9.82
C LEU A 203 -5.33 5.96 10.79
N ILE A 204 -4.98 7.07 11.44
CA ILE A 204 -5.82 7.73 12.44
C ILE A 204 -6.46 9.02 11.95
N GLY A 205 -5.94 9.58 10.85
CA GLY A 205 -6.41 10.82 10.26
C GLY A 205 -6.11 10.88 8.77
N PHE A 206 -6.97 11.58 8.05
CA PHE A 206 -6.79 11.92 6.65
C PHE A 206 -7.27 13.35 6.42
N GLU A 207 -6.54 14.12 5.63
CA GLU A 207 -6.97 15.43 5.17
C GLU A 207 -6.77 15.57 3.66
N GLU A 208 -7.77 16.09 2.96
CA GLU A 208 -7.64 16.55 1.58
C GLU A 208 -8.03 18.02 1.49
N ASN A 209 -7.22 18.80 0.77
CA ASN A 209 -7.59 20.15 0.35
C ASN A 209 -7.51 20.18 -1.16
N SER A 210 -8.60 20.53 -1.85
CA SER A 210 -8.63 20.64 -3.30
C SER A 210 -9.27 21.94 -3.75
N TYR A 211 -8.79 22.51 -4.85
CA TYR A 211 -9.39 23.71 -5.42
C TYR A 211 -9.45 23.69 -6.95
N HIS A 212 -10.47 24.34 -7.48
CA HIS A 212 -10.66 24.51 -8.91
C HIS A 212 -9.68 25.58 -9.44
N ARG A 213 -8.82 25.19 -10.38
CA ARG A 213 -7.70 25.99 -10.88
C ARG A 213 -8.08 27.31 -11.55
N ALA A 214 -9.32 27.44 -12.02
CA ALA A 214 -9.76 28.66 -12.70
C ALA A 214 -10.59 29.60 -11.80
N SER A 215 -11.38 29.05 -10.87
CA SER A 215 -12.25 29.86 -10.00
C SER A 215 -11.67 30.05 -8.60
N GLY A 216 -10.79 29.17 -8.15
CA GLY A 216 -10.26 29.15 -6.79
C GLY A 216 -11.19 28.46 -5.78
N GLU A 217 -12.41 28.07 -6.18
CA GLU A 217 -13.36 27.39 -5.30
C GLU A 217 -12.74 26.13 -4.70
N MET A 218 -12.82 26.02 -3.37
CA MET A 218 -12.14 25.03 -2.56
C MET A 218 -13.12 24.09 -1.86
N ILE A 219 -12.69 22.85 -1.69
CA ILE A 219 -13.30 21.87 -0.80
C ILE A 219 -12.22 21.19 0.03
N THR A 220 -12.49 21.08 1.33
CA THR A 220 -11.62 20.41 2.31
C THR A 220 -12.36 19.26 2.97
N TYR A 221 -11.71 18.09 3.01
CA TYR A 221 -12.15 16.94 3.77
C TYR A 221 -11.18 16.69 4.92
N SER A 222 -11.66 16.68 6.16
CA SER A 222 -10.85 16.26 7.32
C SER A 222 -11.54 15.08 8.00
N TYR A 223 -10.91 13.91 7.96
CA TYR A 223 -11.42 12.68 8.53
C TYR A 223 -10.60 12.26 9.76
N ASN A 224 -11.23 12.25 10.93
CA ASN A 224 -10.67 11.66 12.14
C ASN A 224 -11.12 10.20 12.26
N LEU A 225 -10.30 9.27 11.75
CA LEU A 225 -10.61 7.84 11.76
C LEU A 225 -10.66 7.26 13.19
N SER A 226 -10.06 7.91 14.18
CA SER A 226 -10.17 7.49 15.58
C SER A 226 -11.56 7.71 16.18
N THR A 227 -12.32 8.67 15.64
CA THR A 227 -13.69 8.99 16.11
C THR A 227 -14.77 8.70 15.07
N GLY A 228 -14.38 8.39 13.84
CA GLY A 228 -15.28 8.22 12.71
C GLY A 228 -15.88 9.52 12.18
N LYS A 229 -15.39 10.69 12.63
CA LYS A 229 -15.96 11.99 12.26
C LYS A 229 -15.28 12.56 11.02
N ILE A 230 -16.10 12.96 10.06
CA ILE A 230 -15.69 13.63 8.83
C ILE A 230 -16.23 15.06 8.86
N LYS A 231 -15.34 16.03 8.68
CA LYS A 231 -15.67 17.43 8.45
C LYS A 231 -15.47 17.72 6.97
N ILE A 232 -16.47 18.30 6.33
CA ILE A 232 -16.40 18.78 4.95
C ILE A 232 -16.60 20.29 4.99
N VAL A 233 -15.68 21.04 4.39
CA VAL A 233 -15.77 22.49 4.24
C VAL A 233 -15.84 22.82 2.76
N THR A 234 -16.83 23.61 2.36
CA THR A 234 -17.02 24.10 0.98
C THR A 234 -17.19 25.61 0.97
N GLY A 235 -17.11 26.23 -0.21
CA GLY A 235 -17.37 27.66 -0.39
C GLY A 235 -16.22 28.56 0.02
N GLU A 236 -15.05 28.01 0.35
CA GLU A 236 -13.79 28.76 0.46
C GLU A 236 -13.20 29.03 -0.94
N ASN A 237 -12.34 30.03 -1.06
CA ASN A 237 -11.67 30.38 -2.30
C ASN A 237 -10.16 30.59 -2.08
N MET A 238 -9.33 29.85 -2.82
CA MET A 238 -7.86 29.88 -2.74
C MET A 238 -7.22 31.18 -3.29
N PHE A 239 -7.94 31.93 -4.13
CA PHE A 239 -7.42 33.11 -4.82
C PHE A 239 -7.87 34.43 -4.20
N ASP A 240 -9.07 34.47 -3.61
CA ASP A 240 -9.62 35.67 -2.94
C ASP A 240 -10.45 35.31 -1.70
N ASP A 241 -9.90 35.59 -0.53
CA ASP A 241 -10.58 35.39 0.76
C ASP A 241 -11.94 36.13 0.85
N ASN A 242 -12.14 37.23 0.11
CA ASN A 242 -13.40 37.97 0.13
C ASN A 242 -14.55 37.22 -0.57
N GLU A 243 -14.23 36.27 -1.46
CA GLU A 243 -15.21 35.40 -2.09
C GLU A 243 -15.62 34.23 -1.18
N SER A 244 -14.81 33.94 -0.14
CA SER A 244 -15.03 32.81 0.77
C SER A 244 -16.29 32.99 1.61
N LYS A 245 -17.17 31.99 1.51
CA LYS A 245 -18.38 31.83 2.33
C LYS A 245 -18.42 30.38 2.82
N PRO A 246 -17.58 30.04 3.82
CA PRO A 246 -17.38 28.66 4.23
C PRO A 246 -18.68 28.07 4.79
N GLU A 247 -19.07 26.93 4.25
CA GLU A 247 -20.12 26.06 4.78
C GLU A 247 -19.49 24.79 5.33
N VAL A 248 -20.00 24.32 6.47
CA VAL A 248 -19.47 23.12 7.14
C VAL A 248 -20.54 22.05 7.23
N GLU A 249 -20.23 20.89 6.66
CA GLU A 249 -21.00 19.67 6.82
C GLU A 249 -20.23 18.67 7.70
N TRP A 250 -20.96 17.95 8.55
CA TRP A 250 -20.41 16.86 9.36
C TRP A 250 -21.04 15.53 8.94
N LYS A 251 -20.20 14.52 8.72
CA LYS A 251 -20.60 13.13 8.49
C LYS A 251 -19.93 12.22 9.50
N GLU A 252 -20.46 11.01 9.62
CA GLU A 252 -19.87 9.94 10.44
C GLU A 252 -19.75 8.66 9.61
N LYS A 253 -18.56 8.07 9.62
CA LYS A 253 -18.25 6.76 9.05
C LYS A 253 -17.22 6.11 9.97
N VAL A 254 -17.45 4.88 10.38
CA VAL A 254 -16.51 4.13 11.23
C VAL A 254 -15.88 3.05 10.38
N ILE A 255 -14.55 2.99 10.35
CA ILE A 255 -13.78 1.97 9.63
C ILE A 255 -13.05 1.12 10.66
N GLU A 256 -13.42 -0.15 10.76
CA GLU A 256 -12.78 -1.13 11.64
C GLU A 256 -12.65 -2.48 10.90
N PRO A 257 -11.45 -3.11 10.86
CA PRO A 257 -10.20 -2.56 11.38
C PRO A 257 -9.76 -1.30 10.61
N LYS A 258 -9.03 -0.39 11.26
CA LYS A 258 -8.46 0.78 10.58
C LYS A 258 -7.46 0.33 9.50
N PRO A 259 -7.35 1.05 8.38
CA PRO A 259 -6.28 0.82 7.41
C PRO A 259 -4.92 0.93 8.11
N ILE A 260 -3.98 0.08 7.72
CA ILE A 260 -2.63 0.07 8.28
C ILE A 260 -1.62 0.36 7.18
N LEU A 261 -0.49 0.98 7.56
CA LEU A 261 0.57 1.33 6.61
C LEU A 261 1.05 0.13 5.81
N ASP A 262 1.10 -1.07 6.40
CA ASP A 262 1.60 -2.27 5.70
C ASP A 262 0.71 -2.73 4.53
N GLU A 263 -0.58 -2.41 4.56
CA GLU A 263 -1.60 -2.94 3.64
C GLU A 263 -2.36 -1.85 2.88
N ILE A 264 -2.03 -0.57 3.12
CA ILE A 264 -2.63 0.55 2.39
C ILE A 264 -2.18 0.54 0.93
N TYR A 265 -3.03 0.98 0.02
CA TYR A 265 -2.86 0.83 -1.43
C TYR A 265 -3.27 2.13 -2.15
N PRO A 266 -2.88 2.35 -3.43
CA PRO A 266 -3.11 3.62 -4.14
C PRO A 266 -4.56 4.14 -4.11
N GLY A 267 -5.54 3.24 -4.12
CA GLY A 267 -6.97 3.56 -4.15
C GLY A 267 -7.63 3.76 -2.79
N ILE A 268 -6.89 3.73 -1.67
CA ILE A 268 -7.46 3.84 -0.32
C ILE A 268 -8.35 5.09 -0.14
N TYR A 269 -8.04 6.18 -0.84
CA TYR A 269 -8.81 7.42 -0.80
C TYR A 269 -10.30 7.19 -1.08
N ASP A 270 -10.63 6.36 -2.08
CA ASP A 270 -12.01 6.09 -2.48
C ASP A 270 -12.79 5.33 -1.39
N ASP A 271 -12.09 4.54 -0.57
CA ASP A 271 -12.67 3.80 0.55
C ASP A 271 -12.92 4.67 1.78
N LEU A 272 -12.31 5.86 1.88
CA LEU A 272 -12.44 6.72 3.05
C LEU A 272 -13.80 7.42 3.13
N PHE A 273 -14.48 7.67 2.00
CA PHE A 273 -15.73 8.46 1.96
C PHE A 273 -16.97 7.71 1.49
#